data_AF-A0A4X1UL33-F1
#
_entry.id   AF-A0A4X1UL33-F1
#
_cell.length_a   1.000
_cell.length_b   1.000
_cell.length_c   1.000
_cell.angle_alpha   90.00
_cell.angle_beta   90.00
_cell.angle_gamma   90.00
#
_symmetry.space_group_name_H-M   'P 1'
#
loop_
_entity.id
_entity.type
_entity.pdbx_description
1 polymer ?
#
loop_
_entity_poly.entity_id
_entity_poly.type
_entity_poly.pdbx_seq_one_letter_code
_entity_poly.pdbx_strand_id
1 'polypeptide(L)'
;MEETIGEPPTSAVLLDHCHFSQVIFNSVEKFYVPGGDVTCYYTLTQHFIPRRKDWIGIFRVGWKTTREYYTFMWVTLPTDLNSEAAKQQEVQFKAYYLPKDDEYYQFCYVDQDGVVRGASIPFQFRPENEEDILVVTTQEELETLKSISKKLEETMKEQKDSWKTELLQLKEQSQKMSSENERMGVRVDQLQAQLSTQEKEMEKLVQRVQEKTEQVEQLKKENGQLFLNLTEQRAHQKTLEQTVEEMKQQRTTAAKKQQELTDQNFDLSKKLSENKIIYSTLQKEKERMEKENDLLKRENSRLLSYMGLDHDSLPYQAPTSNPGGARRSPGLVYGNPYSGIQESSAPSLLSIKKCPTCKSDFGDDIFNHTLEQDVQSPSLNCPICDKYFPAKEKQIFEDHVFCHTL
;
A
#
# COMPACT_ATOMS: atom_id res chain seq x y z
N MET A 1 17.33 28.20 38.67
CA MET A 1 16.00 28.77 38.37
C MET A 1 15.04 27.61 38.45
N GLU A 2 14.71 27.23 39.68
CA GLU A 2 13.53 27.70 40.44
C GLU A 2 12.26 26.98 39.96
N GLU A 3 11.88 26.05 40.82
CA GLU A 3 10.65 25.25 40.80
C GLU A 3 9.44 26.18 40.92
N THR A 4 8.52 26.12 39.97
CA THR A 4 7.17 26.66 40.17
C THR A 4 6.30 25.60 40.82
N ILE A 5 6.14 25.75 42.13
CA ILE A 5 5.20 25.03 42.98
C ILE A 5 3.78 25.24 42.42
N GLY A 6 3.17 24.15 41.93
CA GLY A 6 1.75 24.13 41.57
C GLY A 6 0.90 24.07 42.84
N GLU A 7 0.05 25.09 43.03
CA GLU A 7 -1.03 25.05 44.03
C GLU A 7 -1.97 23.87 43.74
N PRO A 8 -2.46 23.15 44.77
CA PRO A 8 -3.40 22.05 44.56
C PRO A 8 -4.78 22.63 44.24
N PRO A 9 -5.59 21.96 43.39
CA PRO A 9 -6.98 22.35 43.23
C PRO A 9 -7.71 22.14 44.55
N THR A 10 -8.28 23.21 45.09
CA THR A 10 -9.16 23.21 46.25
C THR A 10 -10.18 22.09 46.11
N SER A 11 -9.98 21.03 46.87
CA SER A 11 -10.90 19.90 46.99
C SER A 11 -12.27 20.47 47.35
N ALA A 12 -13.23 20.30 46.45
CA ALA A 12 -14.63 20.55 46.73
C ALA A 12 -15.01 19.69 47.94
N VAL A 13 -15.11 20.32 49.10
CA VAL A 13 -15.78 19.76 50.26
C VAL A 13 -17.23 19.63 49.82
N LEU A 14 -17.64 18.42 49.43
CA LEU A 14 -19.04 18.04 49.35
C LEU A 14 -19.62 18.31 50.73
N LEU A 15 -20.35 19.42 50.87
CA LEU A 15 -21.13 19.67 52.07
C LEU A 15 -22.11 18.51 52.21
N ASP A 16 -21.88 17.74 53.27
CA ASP A 16 -22.81 16.76 53.80
C ASP A 16 -24.22 17.36 53.82
N HIS A 17 -25.14 16.60 53.25
CA HIS A 17 -26.48 17.04 52.91
C HIS A 17 -27.24 17.52 54.15
N CYS A 18 -27.80 18.74 54.11
CA CYS A 18 -28.77 19.18 55.11
C CYS A 18 -29.97 18.22 55.12
N HIS A 19 -29.95 17.23 56.02
CA HIS A 19 -30.99 16.19 56.10
C HIS A 19 -32.39 16.75 56.47
N PHE A 20 -32.45 17.94 57.07
CA PHE A 20 -33.67 18.57 57.59
C PHE A 20 -34.31 19.60 56.66
N SER A 21 -33.77 19.82 55.45
CA SER A 21 -34.30 20.79 54.48
C SER A 21 -34.42 20.21 53.07
N GLN A 22 -34.65 18.90 53.00
CA GLN A 22 -34.91 18.18 51.75
C GLN A 22 -36.33 18.44 51.21
N VAL A 23 -37.24 18.85 52.10
CA VAL A 23 -38.58 19.33 51.78
C VAL A 23 -38.75 20.75 52.33
N ILE A 24 -39.23 21.67 51.49
CA ILE A 24 -39.40 23.08 51.84
C ILE A 24 -40.89 23.40 51.81
N PHE A 25 -41.43 23.92 52.91
CA PHE A 25 -42.82 24.40 52.95
C PHE A 25 -42.90 25.81 52.37
N ASN A 26 -43.87 26.04 51.50
CA ASN A 26 -44.08 27.29 50.78
C ASN A 26 -45.36 27.96 51.27
N SER A 27 -45.40 29.30 51.27
CA SER A 27 -46.61 30.09 51.56
C SER A 27 -47.33 29.66 52.86
N VAL A 28 -46.56 29.45 53.93
CA VAL A 28 -47.11 29.13 55.25
C VAL A 28 -47.54 30.43 55.91
N GLU A 29 -48.82 30.55 56.22
CA GLU A 29 -49.39 31.73 56.85
C GLU A 29 -49.05 31.75 58.34
N LYS A 30 -48.95 32.94 58.94
CA LYS A 30 -48.78 33.07 60.39
C LYS A 30 -50.04 32.67 61.15
N PHE A 31 -51.20 32.89 60.53
CA PHE A 31 -52.51 32.66 61.11
C PHE A 31 -53.41 31.93 60.10
N TYR A 32 -54.02 30.84 60.55
CA TYR A 32 -55.06 30.14 59.80
C TYR A 32 -56.41 30.34 60.50
N VAL A 33 -57.46 30.63 59.74
CA VAL A 33 -58.80 30.88 60.28
C VAL A 33 -59.37 29.58 60.87
N PRO A 34 -59.78 29.55 62.15
CA PRO A 34 -60.42 28.38 62.75
C PRO A 34 -61.70 27.98 61.98
N GLY A 35 -61.84 26.68 61.69
CA GLY A 35 -62.99 26.14 60.97
C GLY A 35 -62.88 26.14 59.44
N GLY A 36 -61.80 26.70 58.87
CA GLY A 36 -61.44 26.55 57.45
C GLY A 36 -60.56 25.32 57.19
N ASP A 37 -60.64 24.76 55.98
CA ASP A 37 -59.66 23.78 55.50
C ASP A 37 -58.30 24.49 55.28
N VAL A 38 -57.19 23.80 55.54
CA VAL A 38 -55.84 24.34 55.35
C VAL A 38 -55.11 23.57 54.27
N THR A 39 -54.70 24.27 53.22
CA THR A 39 -53.84 23.72 52.16
C THR A 39 -52.39 24.01 52.49
N CYS A 40 -51.59 22.95 52.59
CA CYS A 40 -50.16 23.01 52.85
C CYS A 40 -49.40 22.80 51.54
N TYR A 41 -48.65 23.83 51.10
CA TYR A 41 -47.81 23.77 49.92
C TYR A 41 -46.37 23.41 50.29
N TYR A 42 -45.75 22.54 49.52
CA TYR A 42 -44.36 22.14 49.75
C TYR A 42 -43.65 21.79 48.45
N THR A 43 -42.33 21.96 48.44
CA THR A 43 -41.45 21.66 47.32
C THR A 43 -40.45 20.59 47.71
N LEU A 44 -40.29 19.58 46.85
CA LEU A 44 -39.28 18.53 46.99
C LEU A 44 -37.97 18.98 46.31
N THR A 45 -36.85 18.89 47.03
CA THR A 45 -35.52 19.26 46.48
C THR A 45 -35.02 18.24 45.44
N GLN A 46 -34.05 18.64 44.60
CA GLN A 46 -33.64 17.88 43.40
C GLN A 46 -33.13 16.44 43.66
N HIS A 47 -32.70 16.14 44.88
CA HIS A 47 -32.16 14.81 45.25
C HIS A 47 -33.08 14.03 46.21
N PHE A 48 -34.28 14.55 46.51
CA PHE A 48 -35.21 13.90 47.42
C PHE A 48 -36.25 13.08 46.64
N ILE A 49 -36.36 11.79 46.97
CA ILE A 49 -37.31 10.87 46.32
C ILE A 49 -38.44 10.58 47.31
N PRO A 50 -39.67 11.08 47.06
CA PRO A 50 -40.80 10.84 47.94
C PRO A 50 -41.26 9.38 47.87
N ARG A 51 -41.73 8.83 48.99
CA ARG A 51 -42.21 7.44 49.10
C ARG A 51 -43.68 7.40 49.52
N ARG A 52 -44.35 6.28 49.21
CA ARG A 52 -45.79 6.08 49.46
C ARG A 52 -46.21 6.16 50.93
N LYS A 53 -45.26 6.01 51.85
CA LYS A 53 -45.47 6.08 53.30
C LYS A 53 -44.88 7.34 53.92
N ASP A 54 -44.53 8.32 53.10
CA ASP A 54 -44.18 9.64 53.60
C ASP A 54 -45.48 10.40 53.90
N TRP A 55 -45.43 11.28 54.90
CA TRP A 55 -46.60 12.00 55.38
C TRP A 55 -46.22 13.37 55.93
N ILE A 56 -47.17 14.30 55.90
CA ILE A 56 -47.03 15.62 56.50
C ILE A 56 -47.93 15.68 57.72
N GLY A 57 -47.34 16.01 58.86
CA GLY A 57 -48.04 16.18 60.12
C GLY A 57 -48.09 17.63 60.56
N ILE A 58 -49.15 17.98 61.29
CA ILE A 58 -49.22 19.22 62.08
C ILE A 58 -48.75 18.88 63.48
N PHE A 59 -47.70 19.55 63.95
CA PHE A 59 -47.11 19.33 65.26
C PHE A 59 -47.16 20.60 66.08
N ARG A 60 -47.47 20.48 67.38
CA ARG A 60 -47.29 21.58 68.31
C ARG A 60 -45.80 21.88 68.44
N VAL A 61 -45.42 23.15 68.42
CA VAL A 61 -44.01 23.57 68.56
C VAL A 61 -43.45 23.04 69.89
N GLY A 62 -42.25 22.44 69.84
CA GLY A 62 -41.62 21.79 70.99
C GLY A 62 -41.86 20.28 71.08
N TRP A 63 -42.46 19.65 70.06
CA TRP A 63 -42.56 18.20 69.92
C TRP A 63 -41.19 17.50 70.04
N LYS A 64 -41.14 16.30 70.63
CA LYS A 64 -39.89 15.53 70.81
C LYS A 64 -39.79 14.33 69.88
N THR A 65 -40.91 13.72 69.54
CA THR A 65 -40.98 12.61 68.58
C THR A 65 -42.03 12.83 67.50
N THR A 66 -41.79 12.24 66.33
CA THR A 66 -42.76 12.16 65.22
C THR A 66 -44.08 11.47 65.60
N ARG A 67 -44.20 10.86 66.80
CA ARG A 67 -45.48 10.32 67.31
C ARG A 67 -46.39 11.37 67.96
N GLU A 68 -45.89 12.58 68.20
CA GLU A 68 -46.64 13.69 68.82
C GLU A 68 -47.37 14.56 67.79
N TYR A 69 -47.70 14.02 66.62
CA TYR A 69 -48.49 14.75 65.62
C TYR A 69 -49.91 14.98 66.15
N TYR A 70 -50.48 16.15 65.87
CA TYR A 70 -51.88 16.43 66.14
C TYR A 70 -52.78 15.77 65.09
N THR A 71 -52.47 16.02 63.82
CA THR A 71 -53.11 15.38 62.66
C THR A 71 -52.09 15.19 61.55
N PHE A 72 -52.39 14.33 60.58
CA PHE A 72 -51.48 14.04 59.48
C PHE A 72 -52.24 13.75 58.18
N MET A 73 -51.54 13.90 57.07
CA MET A 73 -51.99 13.50 55.75
C MET A 73 -50.86 12.78 55.00
N TRP A 74 -51.19 11.70 54.31
CA TRP A 74 -50.24 11.01 53.44
C TRP A 74 -49.84 11.89 52.26
N VAL A 75 -48.56 11.81 51.88
CA VAL A 75 -48.03 12.52 50.72
C VAL A 75 -48.62 11.93 49.44
N THR A 76 -49.20 12.78 48.61
CA THR A 76 -49.60 12.42 47.24
C THR A 76 -48.36 12.35 46.36
N LEU A 77 -48.11 11.20 45.73
CA LEU A 77 -46.97 11.07 44.82
C LEU A 77 -47.25 11.83 43.52
N PRO A 78 -46.27 12.59 42.99
CA PRO A 78 -46.41 13.23 41.69
C PRO A 78 -46.61 12.17 40.59
N THR A 79 -47.58 12.38 39.70
CA THR A 79 -47.85 11.47 38.58
C THR A 79 -46.72 11.46 37.54
N ASP A 80 -45.99 12.58 37.39
CA ASP A 80 -44.85 12.75 36.47
C ASP A 80 -43.64 13.40 37.16
N LEU A 81 -42.61 12.61 37.48
CA LEU A 81 -41.41 13.07 38.21
C LEU A 81 -40.47 13.98 37.38
N ASN A 82 -40.71 14.13 36.06
CA ASN A 82 -39.85 14.87 35.12
C ASN A 82 -40.35 16.27 34.74
N SER A 83 -41.50 16.72 35.24
CA SER A 83 -42.01 18.07 34.97
C SER A 83 -41.57 19.06 36.06
N GLU A 84 -41.01 20.23 35.69
CA GLU A 84 -40.67 21.27 36.67
C GLU A 84 -41.89 21.79 37.43
N ALA A 85 -43.08 21.74 36.82
CA ALA A 85 -44.35 22.07 37.47
C ALA A 85 -44.82 20.99 38.47
N ALA A 86 -44.25 19.79 38.42
CA ALA A 86 -44.54 18.70 39.36
C ALA A 86 -43.70 18.76 40.64
N LYS A 87 -42.84 19.77 40.82
CA LYS A 87 -42.02 19.94 42.03
C LYS A 87 -42.77 20.60 43.19
N GLN A 88 -43.79 21.41 42.90
CA GLN A 88 -44.67 21.99 43.92
C GLN A 88 -45.85 21.05 44.14
N GLN A 89 -45.97 20.57 45.37
CA GLN A 89 -47.00 19.64 45.81
C GLN A 89 -47.87 20.32 46.86
N GLU A 90 -49.10 19.82 47.01
CA GLU A 90 -50.03 20.32 48.01
C GLU A 90 -50.69 19.15 48.75
N VAL A 91 -51.04 19.40 50.01
CA VAL A 91 -51.86 18.49 50.80
C VAL A 91 -52.88 19.29 51.58
N GLN A 92 -54.12 18.81 51.60
CA GLN A 92 -55.21 19.51 52.26
C GLN A 92 -55.57 18.85 53.59
N PHE A 93 -55.54 19.64 54.66
CA PHE A 93 -56.02 19.27 55.98
C PHE A 93 -57.45 19.77 56.17
N LYS A 94 -58.36 18.85 56.48
CA LYS A 94 -59.76 19.19 56.69
C LYS A 94 -59.98 19.87 58.04
N ALA A 95 -60.79 20.92 58.06
CA ALA A 95 -61.05 21.78 59.21
C ALA A 95 -61.39 21.01 60.50
N TYR A 96 -62.13 19.90 60.37
CA TYR A 96 -62.59 19.11 61.50
C TYR A 96 -61.46 18.34 62.22
N TYR A 97 -60.30 18.17 61.58
CA TYR A 97 -59.10 17.56 62.17
C TYR A 97 -58.07 18.58 62.66
N LEU A 98 -58.35 19.89 62.54
CA LEU A 98 -57.39 20.93 62.91
C LEU A 98 -57.47 21.29 64.40
N PRO A 99 -56.38 21.79 64.99
CA PRO A 99 -56.38 22.37 66.34
C PRO A 99 -57.40 23.49 66.51
N LYS A 100 -57.91 23.63 67.74
CA LYS A 100 -58.90 24.66 68.14
C LYS A 100 -58.40 25.54 69.28
N ASP A 101 -57.17 25.33 69.73
CA ASP A 101 -56.48 26.14 70.72
C ASP A 101 -55.60 27.20 70.04
N ASP A 102 -55.02 28.08 70.84
CA ASP A 102 -54.15 29.18 70.43
C ASP A 102 -52.66 28.82 70.49
N GLU A 103 -52.32 27.53 70.52
CA GLU A 103 -50.93 27.07 70.54
C GLU A 103 -50.25 27.25 69.18
N TYR A 104 -48.91 27.31 69.19
CA TYR A 104 -48.14 27.34 67.96
C TYR A 104 -47.97 25.94 67.38
N TYR A 105 -48.24 25.82 66.10
CA TYR A 105 -48.09 24.60 65.31
C TYR A 105 -47.14 24.80 64.14
N GLN A 106 -46.60 23.72 63.60
CA GLN A 106 -45.80 23.72 62.38
C GLN A 106 -46.07 22.46 61.57
N PHE A 107 -45.95 22.54 60.25
CA PHE A 107 -45.92 21.37 59.38
C PHE A 107 -44.57 20.69 59.48
N CYS A 108 -44.55 19.36 59.56
CA CYS A 108 -43.33 18.58 59.45
C CYS A 108 -43.54 17.48 58.42
N TYR A 109 -42.59 17.34 57.49
CA TYR A 109 -42.56 16.24 56.53
C TYR A 109 -41.79 15.08 57.17
N VAL A 110 -42.43 13.93 57.31
CA VAL A 110 -41.85 12.73 57.89
C VAL A 110 -41.81 11.63 56.83
N ASP A 111 -40.64 11.05 56.66
CA ASP A 111 -40.44 9.99 55.67
C ASP A 111 -40.86 8.60 56.21
N GLN A 112 -40.86 7.60 55.34
CA GLN A 112 -41.17 6.20 55.67
C GLN A 112 -40.29 5.62 56.80
N ASP A 113 -39.08 6.14 56.99
CA ASP A 113 -38.13 5.70 58.01
C ASP A 113 -38.35 6.44 59.35
N GLY A 114 -39.32 7.37 59.39
CA GLY A 114 -39.66 8.18 60.57
C GLY A 114 -38.77 9.40 60.75
N VAL A 115 -37.97 9.77 59.74
CA VAL A 115 -37.04 10.91 59.78
C VAL A 115 -37.74 12.16 59.27
N VAL A 116 -37.55 13.28 59.98
CA VAL A 116 -38.08 14.58 59.56
C VAL A 116 -37.20 15.18 58.47
N ARG A 117 -37.80 15.45 57.31
CA ARG A 117 -37.11 15.94 56.09
C ARG A 117 -37.35 17.42 55.80
N GLY A 118 -38.26 18.04 56.54
CA GLY A 118 -38.59 19.46 56.46
C GLY A 118 -39.50 19.87 57.61
N ALA A 119 -39.40 21.11 58.06
CA ALA A 119 -40.29 21.74 59.02
C ALA A 119 -40.64 23.17 58.58
N SER A 120 -41.90 23.57 58.72
CA SER A 120 -42.33 24.93 58.39
C SER A 120 -41.99 25.94 59.48
N ILE A 121 -42.19 27.22 59.18
CA ILE A 121 -42.33 28.25 60.21
C ILE A 121 -43.58 27.96 61.09
N PRO A 122 -43.57 28.37 62.37
CA PRO A 122 -44.73 28.26 63.26
C PRO A 122 -45.92 29.13 62.84
N PHE A 123 -47.12 28.62 63.09
CA PHE A 123 -48.40 29.29 62.84
C PHE A 123 -49.43 28.98 63.93
N GLN A 124 -50.50 29.79 64.02
CA GLN A 124 -51.60 29.60 64.97
C GLN A 124 -52.95 29.53 64.26
N PHE A 125 -53.91 28.85 64.89
CA PHE A 125 -55.30 28.84 64.44
C PHE A 125 -56.08 29.96 65.14
N ARG A 126 -55.98 31.18 64.61
CA ARG A 126 -56.72 32.35 65.12
C ARG A 126 -57.05 33.34 63.99
N PRO A 127 -58.11 34.16 64.14
CA PRO A 127 -58.35 35.28 63.24
C PRO A 127 -57.22 36.31 63.31
N GLU A 128 -56.87 36.88 62.16
CA GLU A 128 -55.98 38.04 62.08
C GLU A 128 -56.75 39.28 62.51
N ASN A 129 -56.41 39.83 63.68
CA ASN A 129 -57.00 41.08 64.17
C ASN A 129 -56.02 42.22 63.87
N GLU A 130 -56.39 43.13 62.97
CA GLU A 130 -55.56 44.28 62.57
C GLU A 130 -55.58 45.45 63.58
N GLU A 131 -56.34 45.36 64.68
CA GLU A 131 -56.68 46.52 65.51
C GLU A 131 -55.70 46.89 66.65
N ASP A 132 -54.60 46.15 66.84
CA ASP A 132 -53.68 46.36 67.98
C ASP A 132 -52.35 47.08 67.64
N ILE A 133 -52.24 47.74 66.49
CA ILE A 133 -51.07 48.57 66.15
C ILE A 133 -51.48 50.05 66.02
N LEU A 134 -51.68 50.73 67.15
CA LEU A 134 -51.77 52.18 67.19
C LEU A 134 -50.35 52.79 67.12
N VAL A 135 -49.88 53.10 65.91
CA VAL A 135 -48.59 53.79 65.70
C VAL A 135 -48.73 55.24 66.16
N VAL A 136 -48.34 55.53 67.41
CA VAL A 136 -48.18 56.91 67.91
C VAL A 136 -46.78 57.39 67.53
N THR A 137 -46.63 58.01 66.36
CA THR A 137 -45.39 58.70 65.97
C THR A 137 -45.46 60.18 66.33
N THR A 138 -44.39 60.72 66.88
CA THR A 138 -44.25 62.15 67.21
C THR A 138 -44.04 63.00 65.94
N GLN A 139 -44.36 64.30 65.99
CA GLN A 139 -44.23 65.23 64.84
C GLN A 139 -42.79 65.30 64.30
N GLU A 140 -41.79 65.20 65.18
CA GLU A 140 -40.36 65.24 64.83
C GLU A 140 -39.92 63.95 64.07
N GLU A 141 -40.42 62.79 64.50
CA GLU A 141 -40.25 61.52 63.78
C GLU A 141 -40.89 61.58 62.39
N LEU A 142 -42.04 62.24 62.22
CA LEU A 142 -42.69 62.40 60.93
C LEU A 142 -41.88 63.27 59.95
N GLU A 143 -41.24 64.34 60.43
CA GLU A 143 -40.38 65.19 59.60
C GLU A 143 -39.07 64.50 59.20
N THR A 144 -38.46 63.75 60.12
CA THR A 144 -37.29 62.91 59.79
C THR A 144 -37.66 61.82 58.79
N LEU A 145 -38.84 61.18 58.93
CA LEU A 145 -39.33 60.18 57.99
C LEU A 145 -39.55 60.76 56.58
N LYS A 146 -40.12 61.97 56.49
CA LYS A 146 -40.28 62.69 55.21
C LYS A 146 -38.94 63.01 54.56
N SER A 147 -37.96 63.44 55.34
CA SER A 147 -36.60 63.71 54.86
C SER A 147 -35.92 62.44 54.33
N ILE A 148 -36.03 61.33 55.07
CA ILE A 148 -35.50 60.02 54.67
C ILE A 148 -36.20 59.54 53.40
N SER A 149 -37.53 59.66 53.31
CA SER A 149 -38.31 59.26 52.14
C SER A 149 -37.88 60.03 50.88
N LYS A 150 -37.72 61.35 50.99
CA LYS A 150 -37.23 62.18 49.87
C LYS A 150 -35.82 61.76 49.42
N LYS A 151 -34.91 61.51 50.36
CA LYS A 151 -33.55 61.04 50.04
C LYS A 151 -33.55 59.65 49.41
N LEU A 152 -34.47 58.79 49.83
CA LEU A 152 -34.67 57.47 49.23
C LEU A 152 -35.18 57.57 47.78
N GLU A 153 -36.13 58.48 47.50
CA GLU A 153 -36.57 58.74 46.12
C GLU A 153 -35.46 59.27 45.23
N GLU A 154 -34.65 60.20 45.72
CA GLU A 154 -33.50 60.75 44.98
C GLU A 154 -32.49 59.64 44.66
N THR A 155 -32.10 58.83 45.64
CA THR A 155 -31.16 57.71 45.44
C THR A 155 -31.73 56.61 44.53
N MET A 156 -33.02 56.28 44.65
CA MET A 156 -33.67 55.34 43.72
C MET A 156 -33.67 55.88 42.28
N LYS A 157 -33.87 57.18 42.10
CA LYS A 157 -33.86 57.81 40.78
C LYS A 157 -32.46 57.80 40.16
N GLU A 158 -31.44 58.12 40.95
CA GLU A 158 -30.04 58.03 40.53
C GLU A 158 -29.65 56.61 40.15
N GLN A 159 -30.01 55.60 40.97
CA GLN A 159 -29.77 54.19 40.63
C GLN A 159 -30.51 53.76 39.36
N LYS A 160 -31.76 54.19 39.18
CA LYS A 160 -32.53 53.88 37.98
C LYS A 160 -31.89 54.47 36.73
N ASP A 161 -31.37 55.68 36.80
CA ASP A 161 -30.73 56.33 35.66
C ASP A 161 -29.34 55.73 35.39
N SER A 162 -28.57 55.39 36.43
CA SER A 162 -27.31 54.62 36.31
C SER A 162 -27.54 53.25 35.65
N TRP A 163 -28.53 52.47 36.11
CA TRP A 163 -28.87 51.18 35.53
C TRP A 163 -29.28 51.29 34.04
N LYS A 164 -30.03 52.33 33.67
CA LYS A 164 -30.36 52.58 32.26
C LYS A 164 -29.12 52.86 31.41
N THR A 165 -28.16 53.62 31.92
CA THR A 165 -26.92 53.90 31.19
C THR A 165 -26.07 52.65 31.00
N GLU A 166 -25.94 51.81 32.04
CA GLU A 166 -25.24 50.52 31.94
C GLU A 166 -25.93 49.59 30.95
N LEU A 167 -27.26 49.51 30.97
CA LEU A 167 -28.03 48.69 30.03
C LEU A 167 -27.82 49.12 28.57
N LEU A 168 -27.80 50.43 28.30
CA LEU A 168 -27.51 51.00 26.97
C LEU A 168 -26.09 50.64 26.52
N GLN A 169 -25.11 50.80 27.41
CA GLN A 169 -23.71 50.50 27.13
C GLN A 169 -23.50 49.00 26.85
N LEU A 170 -24.13 48.12 27.63
CA LEU A 170 -24.07 46.67 27.42
C LEU A 170 -24.68 46.28 26.07
N LYS A 171 -25.79 46.91 25.70
CA LYS A 171 -26.46 46.67 24.41
C LYS A 171 -25.58 47.10 23.23
N GLU A 172 -24.95 48.27 23.32
CA GLU A 172 -24.03 48.75 22.30
C GLU A 172 -22.80 47.85 22.18
N GLN A 173 -22.23 47.42 23.31
CA GLN A 173 -21.12 46.47 23.31
C GLN A 173 -21.52 45.12 22.69
N SER A 174 -22.70 44.59 23.03
CA SER A 174 -23.22 43.35 22.43
C SER A 174 -23.42 43.49 20.93
N GLN A 175 -23.93 44.63 20.45
CA GLN A 175 -24.11 44.89 19.02
C GLN A 175 -22.76 45.00 18.29
N LYS A 176 -21.78 45.67 18.90
CA LYS A 176 -20.42 45.76 18.36
C LYS A 176 -19.78 44.37 18.27
N MET A 177 -19.84 43.59 19.34
CA MET A 177 -19.32 42.21 19.34
C MET A 177 -20.02 41.34 18.28
N SER A 178 -21.34 41.48 18.12
CA SER A 178 -22.11 40.75 17.10
C SER A 178 -21.64 41.09 15.67
N SER A 179 -21.46 42.38 15.36
CA SER A 179 -21.00 42.81 14.03
C SER A 179 -19.55 42.41 13.76
N GLU A 180 -18.69 42.43 14.77
CA GLU A 180 -17.32 41.94 14.65
C GLU A 180 -17.27 40.42 14.44
N ASN A 181 -18.14 39.67 15.13
CA ASN A 181 -18.25 38.22 14.97
C ASN A 181 -18.75 37.85 13.55
N GLU A 182 -19.73 38.59 13.01
CA GLU A 182 -20.20 38.42 11.63
C GLU A 182 -19.07 38.72 10.62
N ARG A 183 -18.33 39.81 10.82
CA ARG A 183 -17.15 40.14 9.99
C ARG A 183 -16.08 39.06 10.05
N MET A 184 -15.82 38.50 11.23
CA MET A 184 -14.88 37.40 11.40
C MET A 184 -15.37 36.14 10.70
N GLY A 185 -16.67 35.82 10.78
CA GLY A 185 -17.29 34.71 10.05
C GLY A 185 -17.05 34.79 8.55
N VAL A 186 -17.33 35.95 7.93
CA VAL A 186 -17.08 36.16 6.49
C VAL A 186 -15.59 35.98 6.13
N ARG A 187 -14.67 36.42 7.01
CA ARG A 187 -13.23 36.25 6.78
C ARG A 187 -12.79 34.80 6.89
N VAL A 188 -13.38 34.02 7.80
CA VAL A 188 -13.16 32.57 7.91
C VAL A 188 -13.65 31.87 6.65
N ASP A 189 -14.86 32.18 6.17
CA ASP A 189 -15.40 31.59 4.94
C ASP A 189 -14.54 31.93 3.71
N GLN A 190 -14.05 33.17 3.63
CA GLN A 190 -13.15 33.60 2.56
C GLN A 190 -11.82 32.85 2.58
N LEU A 191 -11.21 32.67 3.75
CA LEU A 191 -9.97 31.92 3.90
C LEU A 191 -10.18 30.43 3.59
N GLN A 192 -11.31 29.85 4.01
CA GLN A 192 -11.68 28.47 3.70
C GLN A 192 -11.80 28.24 2.19
N ALA A 193 -12.44 29.19 1.48
CA ALA A 193 -12.55 29.13 0.01
C ALA A 193 -11.18 29.28 -0.69
N GLN A 194 -10.31 30.15 -0.17
CA GLN A 194 -8.95 30.30 -0.69
C GLN A 194 -8.11 29.03 -0.50
N LEU A 195 -8.15 28.43 0.69
CA LEU A 195 -7.46 27.18 0.98
C LEU A 195 -7.95 26.06 0.07
N SER A 196 -9.27 25.88 -0.09
CA SER A 196 -9.83 24.88 -1.01
C SER A 196 -9.41 25.09 -2.47
N THR A 197 -9.27 26.35 -2.89
CA THR A 197 -8.79 26.67 -4.24
C THR A 197 -7.31 26.30 -4.39
N GLN A 198 -6.47 26.65 -3.42
CA GLN A 198 -5.05 26.31 -3.42
C GLN A 198 -4.81 24.80 -3.34
N GLU A 199 -5.60 24.07 -2.56
CA GLU A 199 -5.55 22.61 -2.48
C GLU A 199 -5.80 21.97 -3.85
N LYS A 200 -6.84 22.43 -4.57
CA LYS A 200 -7.15 21.94 -5.93
C LYS A 200 -6.06 22.28 -6.94
N GLU A 201 -5.42 23.45 -6.82
CA GLU A 201 -4.30 23.83 -7.67
C GLU A 201 -3.06 22.96 -7.37
N MET A 202 -2.78 22.70 -6.10
CA MET A 202 -1.69 21.83 -5.66
C MET A 202 -1.92 20.40 -6.17
N GLU A 203 -3.13 19.86 -6.07
CA GLU A 203 -3.48 18.54 -6.56
C GLU A 203 -3.24 18.39 -8.08
N LYS A 204 -3.66 19.39 -8.87
CA LYS A 204 -3.39 19.43 -10.32
C LYS A 204 -1.90 19.49 -10.64
N LEU A 205 -1.12 20.22 -9.84
CA LEU A 205 0.33 20.30 -10.02
C LEU A 205 0.99 18.95 -9.69
N VAL A 206 0.58 18.31 -8.60
CA VAL A 206 1.06 16.98 -8.21
C VAL A 206 0.75 15.95 -9.31
N GLN A 207 -0.47 15.93 -9.83
CA GLN A 207 -0.84 15.03 -10.93
C GLN A 207 0.04 15.26 -12.17
N ARG A 208 0.26 16.52 -12.57
CA ARG A 208 1.14 16.85 -13.71
C ARG A 208 2.59 16.43 -13.47
N VAL A 209 3.10 16.57 -12.25
CA VAL A 209 4.45 16.11 -11.88
C VAL A 209 4.54 14.60 -11.97
N GLN A 210 3.53 13.88 -11.49
CA GLN A 210 3.46 12.42 -11.57
C GLN A 210 3.48 11.95 -13.04
N GLU A 211 2.58 12.49 -13.87
CA GLU A 211 2.51 12.18 -15.31
C GLU A 211 3.85 12.43 -16.03
N LYS A 212 4.52 13.55 -15.72
CA LYS A 212 5.83 13.86 -16.30
C LYS A 212 6.93 12.93 -15.79
N THR A 213 6.86 12.50 -14.54
CA THR A 213 7.82 11.56 -13.95
C THR A 213 7.71 10.21 -14.65
N GLU A 214 6.49 9.71 -14.86
CA GLU A 214 6.23 8.49 -15.62
C GLU A 214 6.73 8.58 -17.06
N GLN A 215 6.51 9.71 -17.73
CA GLN A 215 7.06 9.95 -19.08
C GLN A 215 8.59 9.90 -19.10
N VAL A 216 9.26 10.50 -18.11
CA VAL A 216 10.72 10.47 -18.01
C VAL A 216 11.23 9.05 -17.76
N GLU A 217 10.57 8.28 -16.90
CA GLU A 217 10.93 6.88 -16.67
C GLU A 217 10.76 6.02 -17.92
N GLN A 218 9.68 6.22 -18.68
CA GLN A 218 9.45 5.51 -19.93
C GLN A 218 10.53 5.82 -20.97
N LEU A 219 10.84 7.11 -21.18
CA LEU A 219 11.92 7.52 -22.08
C LEU A 219 13.28 6.98 -21.63
N LYS A 220 13.52 6.86 -20.32
CA LYS A 220 14.75 6.27 -19.78
C LYS A 220 14.85 4.78 -20.11
N LYS A 221 13.73 4.04 -20.02
CA LYS A 221 13.67 2.62 -20.42
C LYS A 221 13.92 2.46 -21.92
N GLU A 222 13.27 3.27 -22.75
CA GLU A 222 13.45 3.26 -24.21
C GLU A 222 14.88 3.59 -24.62
N ASN A 223 15.48 4.64 -24.02
CA ASN A 223 16.88 4.97 -24.24
C ASN A 223 17.82 3.85 -23.80
N GLY A 224 17.52 3.18 -22.68
CA GLY A 224 18.26 2.00 -22.22
C GLY A 224 18.21 0.86 -23.24
N GLN A 225 17.03 0.56 -23.78
CA GLN A 225 16.85 -0.47 -24.81
C GLN A 225 17.59 -0.11 -26.11
N LEU A 226 17.47 1.14 -26.56
CA LEU A 226 18.19 1.63 -27.74
C LEU A 226 19.70 1.54 -27.57
N PHE A 227 20.21 1.82 -26.37
CA PHE A 227 21.62 1.68 -26.07
C PHE A 227 22.09 0.22 -26.17
N LEU A 228 21.35 -0.73 -25.59
CA LEU A 228 21.66 -2.16 -25.72
C LEU A 228 21.69 -2.60 -27.19
N ASN A 229 20.65 -2.28 -27.96
CA ASN A 229 20.58 -2.60 -29.39
C ASN A 229 21.75 -2.00 -30.17
N LEU A 230 22.13 -0.76 -29.89
CA LEU A 230 23.27 -0.10 -30.53
C LEU A 230 24.60 -0.80 -30.20
N THR A 231 24.78 -1.24 -28.95
CA THR A 231 25.99 -1.99 -28.56
C THR A 231 26.08 -3.35 -29.24
N GLU A 232 24.96 -4.06 -29.35
CA GLU A 232 24.87 -5.34 -30.07
C GLU A 232 25.16 -5.14 -31.56
N GLN A 233 24.55 -4.13 -32.18
CA GLN A 233 24.79 -3.81 -33.59
C GLN A 233 26.26 -3.47 -33.86
N ARG A 234 26.92 -2.73 -32.95
CA ARG A 234 28.36 -2.44 -33.05
C ARG A 234 29.22 -3.71 -32.93
N ALA A 235 28.87 -4.63 -32.03
CA ALA A 235 29.57 -5.90 -31.90
C ALA A 235 29.42 -6.77 -33.16
N HIS A 236 28.21 -6.82 -33.72
CA HIS A 236 27.95 -7.52 -34.98
C HIS A 236 28.71 -6.88 -36.14
N GLN A 237 28.71 -5.54 -36.24
CA GLN A 237 29.49 -4.82 -37.25
C GLN A 237 30.98 -5.16 -37.17
N LYS A 238 31.57 -5.18 -35.97
CA LYS A 238 32.97 -5.56 -35.78
C LYS A 238 33.27 -6.99 -36.23
N THR A 239 32.34 -7.92 -35.99
CA THR A 239 32.46 -9.31 -36.42
C THR A 239 32.41 -9.43 -37.95
N LEU A 240 31.50 -8.69 -38.60
CA LEU A 240 31.42 -8.62 -40.06
C LEU A 240 32.69 -8.03 -40.66
N GLU A 241 33.21 -6.94 -40.10
CA GLU A 241 34.48 -6.33 -40.53
C GLU A 241 35.66 -7.33 -40.45
N GLN A 242 35.75 -8.08 -39.34
CA GLN A 242 36.75 -9.16 -39.20
C GLN A 242 36.59 -10.23 -40.28
N THR A 243 35.37 -10.71 -40.51
CA THR A 243 35.06 -11.72 -41.52
C THR A 243 35.44 -11.24 -42.93
N VAL A 244 35.15 -9.97 -43.25
CA VAL A 244 35.50 -9.38 -44.54
C VAL A 244 37.02 -9.31 -44.72
N GLU A 245 37.77 -8.93 -43.69
CA GLU A 245 39.23 -8.87 -43.75
C GLU A 245 39.85 -10.28 -43.88
N GLU A 246 39.32 -11.28 -43.17
CA GLU A 246 39.72 -12.69 -43.34
C GLU A 246 39.45 -13.19 -44.76
N MET A 247 38.26 -12.93 -45.30
CA MET A 247 37.90 -13.30 -46.68
C MET A 247 38.80 -12.61 -47.71
N LYS A 248 39.20 -11.36 -47.46
CA LYS A 248 40.14 -10.64 -48.32
C LYS A 248 41.55 -11.26 -48.27
N GLN A 249 42.04 -11.62 -47.08
CA GLN A 249 43.31 -12.34 -46.94
C GLN A 249 43.29 -13.69 -47.66
N GLN A 250 42.22 -14.47 -47.49
CA GLN A 250 42.01 -15.73 -48.21
C GLN A 250 41.99 -15.52 -49.73
N ARG A 251 41.27 -14.51 -50.21
CA ARG A 251 41.21 -14.15 -51.64
C ARG A 251 42.60 -13.79 -52.19
N THR A 252 43.40 -13.00 -51.47
CA THR A 252 44.77 -12.67 -51.91
C THR A 252 45.69 -13.90 -51.95
N THR A 253 45.54 -14.81 -50.99
CA THR A 253 46.31 -16.07 -50.95
C THR A 253 45.90 -17.01 -52.09
N ALA A 254 44.60 -17.16 -52.31
CA ALA A 254 44.05 -17.93 -53.43
C ALA A 254 44.50 -17.35 -54.78
N ALA A 255 44.50 -16.03 -54.95
CA ALA A 255 44.98 -15.37 -56.16
C ALA A 255 46.47 -15.62 -56.41
N LYS A 256 47.32 -15.55 -55.37
CA LYS A 256 48.75 -15.89 -55.49
C LYS A 256 48.95 -17.35 -55.91
N LYS A 257 48.23 -18.28 -55.28
CA LYS A 257 48.30 -19.71 -55.61
C LYS A 257 47.80 -19.98 -57.03
N GLN A 258 46.76 -19.29 -57.47
CA GLN A 258 46.27 -19.36 -58.85
C GLN A 258 47.30 -18.84 -59.84
N GLN A 259 47.99 -17.73 -59.54
CA GLN A 259 49.08 -17.23 -60.37
C GLN A 259 50.22 -18.25 -60.47
N GLU A 260 50.66 -18.82 -59.35
CA GLU A 260 51.73 -19.83 -59.33
C GLU A 260 51.36 -21.08 -60.14
N LEU A 261 50.12 -21.58 -60.01
CA LEU A 261 49.63 -22.69 -60.83
C LEU A 261 49.55 -22.32 -62.32
N THR A 262 49.23 -21.07 -62.64
CA THR A 262 49.20 -20.58 -64.03
C THR A 262 50.60 -20.56 -64.62
N ASP A 263 51.58 -20.07 -63.86
CA ASP A 263 52.99 -20.05 -64.27
C ASP A 263 53.55 -21.47 -64.44
N GLN A 264 53.24 -22.39 -63.51
CA GLN A 264 53.61 -23.81 -63.63
C GLN A 264 53.00 -24.47 -64.87
N ASN A 265 51.72 -24.20 -65.17
CA ASN A 265 51.06 -24.70 -66.38
C ASN A 265 51.69 -24.14 -67.65
N PHE A 266 52.11 -22.87 -67.65
CA PHE A 266 52.85 -22.28 -68.76
C PHE A 266 54.20 -22.97 -68.98
N ASP A 267 54.98 -23.19 -67.92
CA ASP A 267 56.27 -23.90 -67.98
C ASP A 267 56.11 -25.34 -68.46
N LEU A 268 55.10 -26.06 -67.96
CA LEU A 268 54.78 -27.42 -68.43
C LEU A 268 54.37 -27.42 -69.90
N SER A 269 53.56 -26.46 -70.34
CA SER A 269 53.17 -26.31 -71.74
C SER A 269 54.37 -26.04 -72.65
N LYS A 270 55.32 -25.20 -72.19
CA LYS A 270 56.58 -24.93 -72.89
C LYS A 270 57.41 -26.21 -73.02
N LYS A 271 57.65 -26.94 -71.91
CA LYS A 271 58.35 -28.23 -71.93
C LYS A 271 57.66 -29.25 -72.83
N LEU A 272 56.32 -29.31 -72.82
CA LEU A 272 55.56 -30.18 -73.71
C LEU A 272 55.79 -29.83 -75.19
N SER A 273 55.87 -28.54 -75.51
CA SER A 273 56.15 -28.07 -76.88
C SER A 273 57.58 -28.39 -77.32
N GLU A 274 58.57 -28.22 -76.43
CA GLU A 274 59.97 -28.60 -76.67
C GLU A 274 60.08 -30.12 -76.88
N ASN A 275 59.46 -30.91 -76.01
CA ASN A 275 59.38 -32.36 -76.16
C ASN A 275 58.71 -32.77 -77.47
N LYS A 276 57.67 -32.05 -77.91
CA LYS A 276 57.02 -32.31 -79.22
C LYS A 276 57.97 -32.06 -80.39
N ILE A 277 58.79 -31.00 -80.33
CA ILE A 277 59.83 -30.72 -81.32
C ILE A 277 60.90 -31.82 -81.33
N ILE A 278 61.40 -32.21 -80.15
CA ILE A 278 62.38 -33.29 -79.98
C ILE A 278 61.82 -34.59 -80.54
N TYR A 279 60.59 -34.97 -80.18
CA TYR A 279 59.92 -36.16 -80.71
C TYR A 279 59.84 -36.15 -82.24
N SER A 280 59.45 -35.01 -82.84
CA SER A 280 59.41 -34.89 -84.31
C SER A 280 60.78 -35.04 -84.95
N THR A 281 61.85 -34.60 -84.27
CA THR A 281 63.23 -34.70 -84.75
C THR A 281 63.72 -36.14 -84.66
N LEU A 282 63.51 -36.80 -83.51
CA LEU A 282 63.82 -38.22 -83.31
C LEU A 282 63.05 -39.10 -84.29
N GLN A 283 61.79 -38.77 -84.60
CA GLN A 283 61.02 -39.51 -85.59
C GLN A 283 61.63 -39.41 -87.00
N LYS A 284 62.06 -38.20 -87.42
CA LYS A 284 62.78 -38.02 -88.69
C LYS A 284 64.12 -38.75 -88.72
N GLU A 285 64.83 -38.77 -87.60
CA GLU A 285 66.11 -39.49 -87.47
C GLU A 285 65.91 -41.00 -87.50
N LYS A 286 64.87 -41.52 -86.81
CA LYS A 286 64.45 -42.92 -86.90
C LYS A 286 64.15 -43.31 -88.36
N GLU A 287 63.37 -42.53 -89.09
CA GLU A 287 63.08 -42.78 -90.50
C GLU A 287 64.35 -42.77 -91.37
N ARG A 288 65.34 -41.91 -91.04
CA ARG A 288 66.64 -41.88 -91.72
C ARG A 288 67.45 -43.13 -91.44
N MET A 289 67.57 -43.52 -90.17
CA MET A 289 68.28 -44.73 -89.74
C MET A 289 67.62 -45.99 -90.29
N GLU A 290 66.29 -46.05 -90.37
CA GLU A 290 65.56 -47.15 -91.00
C GLU A 290 65.91 -47.26 -92.50
N LYS A 291 65.94 -46.14 -93.24
CA LYS A 291 66.38 -46.13 -94.65
C LYS A 291 67.83 -46.58 -94.82
N GLU A 292 68.72 -46.14 -93.94
CA GLU A 292 70.13 -46.54 -93.96
C GLU A 292 70.30 -48.02 -93.59
N ASN A 293 69.58 -48.52 -92.59
CA ASN A 293 69.57 -49.92 -92.22
C ASN A 293 69.03 -50.80 -93.37
N ASP A 294 67.99 -50.35 -94.06
CA ASP A 294 67.49 -51.03 -95.26
C ASP A 294 68.51 -51.03 -96.40
N LEU A 295 69.27 -49.94 -96.59
CA LEU A 295 70.39 -49.89 -97.55
C LEU A 295 71.51 -50.86 -97.14
N LEU A 296 71.92 -50.85 -95.88
CA LEU A 296 72.92 -51.77 -95.35
C LEU A 296 72.47 -53.22 -95.45
N LYS A 297 71.19 -53.54 -95.19
CA LYS A 297 70.65 -54.88 -95.42
C LYS A 297 70.79 -55.30 -96.88
N ARG A 298 70.43 -54.44 -97.84
CA ARG A 298 70.61 -54.73 -99.27
C ARG A 298 72.08 -54.93 -99.63
N GLU A 299 72.95 -54.11 -99.07
CA GLU A 299 74.40 -54.21 -99.30
C GLU A 299 74.99 -55.47 -98.68
N ASN A 300 74.57 -55.84 -97.47
CA ASN A 300 74.97 -57.07 -96.79
C ASN A 300 74.46 -58.30 -97.57
N SER A 301 73.22 -58.25 -98.07
CA SER A 301 72.72 -59.25 -99.04
C SER A 301 73.55 -59.30 -100.33
N ARG A 302 74.01 -58.15 -100.85
CA ARG A 302 74.89 -58.08 -102.02
C ARG A 302 76.27 -58.69 -101.76
N LEU A 303 76.86 -58.40 -100.59
CA LEU A 303 78.15 -58.96 -100.17
C LEU A 303 78.06 -60.47 -99.91
N LEU A 304 76.96 -60.95 -99.34
CA LEU A 304 76.67 -62.37 -99.19
C LEU A 304 76.66 -63.09 -100.55
N SER A 305 76.08 -62.48 -101.58
CA SER A 305 76.10 -63.00 -102.96
C SER A 305 77.51 -63.03 -103.58
N TYR A 306 78.33 -62.00 -103.34
CA TYR A 306 79.73 -61.93 -103.84
C TYR A 306 80.67 -62.98 -103.23
N MET A 307 80.38 -63.48 -102.02
CA MET A 307 81.14 -64.56 -101.39
C MET A 307 80.75 -65.96 -101.89
N GLY A 308 79.91 -66.08 -102.92
CA GLY A 308 79.50 -67.36 -103.49
C GLY A 308 78.65 -68.22 -102.55
N LEU A 309 78.05 -67.59 -101.52
CA LEU A 309 77.10 -68.23 -100.61
C LEU A 309 75.66 -68.10 -101.15
N ASP A 310 75.51 -68.40 -102.45
CA ASP A 310 74.21 -68.47 -103.13
C ASP A 310 73.93 -69.93 -103.50
N HIS A 311 73.43 -70.70 -102.53
CA HIS A 311 72.37 -71.71 -102.59
C HIS A 311 72.41 -72.54 -101.31
N ASP A 312 71.49 -72.25 -100.38
CA ASP A 312 70.48 -73.22 -99.95
C ASP A 312 69.70 -72.64 -98.77
N SER A 313 68.38 -72.74 -98.87
CA SER A 313 67.50 -72.39 -97.78
C SER A 313 67.74 -73.33 -96.61
N LEU A 314 68.00 -72.71 -95.45
CA LEU A 314 67.79 -73.16 -94.06
C LEU A 314 69.08 -73.52 -93.27
N PRO A 315 69.15 -73.26 -91.94
CA PRO A 315 68.33 -72.39 -91.07
C PRO A 315 69.20 -71.49 -90.14
N TYR A 316 68.92 -70.20 -89.96
CA TYR A 316 69.66 -69.40 -88.94
C TYR A 316 68.85 -68.23 -88.37
N GLN A 317 67.96 -68.54 -87.43
CA GLN A 317 67.69 -67.62 -86.33
C GLN A 317 68.90 -67.70 -85.40
N ALA A 318 69.69 -66.65 -85.33
CA ALA A 318 70.39 -66.33 -84.10
C ALA A 318 69.35 -65.71 -83.14
N PRO A 319 68.95 -66.38 -82.05
CA PRO A 319 69.00 -65.70 -80.79
C PRO A 319 70.49 -65.64 -80.43
N THR A 320 71.03 -64.43 -80.39
CA THR A 320 72.27 -64.21 -79.64
C THR A 320 72.06 -64.77 -78.24
N SER A 321 72.63 -65.95 -78.03
CA SER A 321 73.08 -66.41 -76.74
C SER A 321 74.08 -65.36 -76.27
N ASN A 322 73.82 -64.79 -75.10
CA ASN A 322 74.93 -64.52 -74.20
C ASN A 322 74.80 -65.51 -73.03
N PRO A 323 75.85 -66.30 -72.75
CA PRO A 323 75.75 -67.50 -71.93
C PRO A 323 75.80 -67.16 -70.45
N GLY A 324 75.16 -68.02 -69.67
CA GLY A 324 75.19 -68.00 -68.23
C GLY A 324 76.61 -68.19 -67.65
N GLY A 325 76.74 -67.80 -66.40
CA GLY A 325 77.95 -68.01 -65.61
C GLY A 325 77.64 -67.74 -64.16
N ALA A 326 77.13 -68.76 -63.49
CA ALA A 326 76.77 -68.77 -62.09
C ALA A 326 77.83 -68.13 -61.18
N ARG A 327 77.36 -67.32 -60.22
CA ARG A 327 77.99 -67.28 -58.91
C ARG A 327 76.91 -67.32 -57.84
N ARG A 328 76.79 -68.49 -57.21
CA ARG A 328 76.06 -68.62 -55.96
C ARG A 328 76.89 -68.02 -54.82
N SER A 329 76.15 -67.38 -53.91
CA SER A 329 76.38 -67.21 -52.46
C SER A 329 77.47 -66.22 -51.98
N PRO A 330 77.40 -65.74 -50.71
CA PRO A 330 76.25 -65.47 -49.82
C PRO A 330 76.37 -64.15 -49.00
N GLY A 331 75.25 -63.68 -48.42
CA GLY A 331 75.24 -63.11 -47.06
C GLY A 331 75.43 -61.59 -46.85
N LEU A 332 74.42 -61.01 -46.15
CA LEU A 332 74.50 -59.90 -45.17
C LEU A 332 74.77 -58.48 -45.75
N VAL A 333 74.29 -57.34 -45.25
CA VAL A 333 73.39 -56.87 -44.16
C VAL A 333 73.21 -55.34 -44.37
N TYR A 334 72.13 -54.74 -43.81
CA TYR A 334 71.91 -53.30 -43.58
C TYR A 334 71.52 -52.43 -44.80
N GLY A 335 70.55 -51.52 -44.76
CA GLY A 335 69.63 -51.07 -43.71
C GLY A 335 68.57 -50.19 -44.37
N ASN A 336 67.32 -50.27 -43.90
CA ASN A 336 66.21 -49.44 -44.33
C ASN A 336 66.06 -48.25 -43.35
N PRO A 337 66.28 -46.99 -43.76
CA PRO A 337 65.95 -45.84 -42.94
C PRO A 337 64.60 -45.24 -43.39
N TYR A 338 63.67 -45.21 -42.45
CA TYR A 338 62.36 -44.54 -42.45
C TYR A 338 61.17 -45.34 -43.00
N SER A 339 60.64 -46.16 -42.09
CA SER A 339 59.20 -46.33 -41.84
C SER A 339 58.46 -45.00 -41.74
N GLY A 340 57.22 -44.97 -42.22
CA GLY A 340 56.30 -43.84 -41.99
C GLY A 340 54.92 -44.00 -42.63
N ILE A 341 54.08 -44.84 -42.01
CA ILE A 341 52.60 -44.73 -41.97
C ILE A 341 51.85 -45.16 -43.26
N GLN A 342 51.34 -46.38 -43.25
CA GLN A 342 50.06 -46.71 -43.88
C GLN A 342 49.33 -47.82 -43.08
N GLU A 343 48.21 -47.40 -42.50
CA GLU A 343 46.92 -48.09 -42.31
C GLU A 343 46.83 -49.58 -41.89
N SER A 344 46.11 -49.73 -40.78
CA SER A 344 45.04 -50.71 -40.51
C SER A 344 45.41 -52.12 -40.04
N SER A 345 45.01 -52.45 -38.80
CA SER A 345 44.05 -53.54 -38.52
C SER A 345 43.60 -53.52 -37.04
N ALA A 346 42.30 -53.81 -36.84
CA ALA A 346 41.48 -53.94 -35.60
C ALA A 346 42.04 -54.95 -34.55
N PRO A 347 41.45 -55.30 -33.36
CA PRO A 347 40.02 -55.28 -32.98
C PRO A 347 39.62 -55.14 -31.46
N SER A 348 38.30 -55.03 -31.23
CA SER A 348 37.44 -55.56 -30.15
C SER A 348 37.72 -55.44 -28.62
N LEU A 349 36.59 -55.34 -27.90
CA LEU A 349 36.26 -55.80 -26.52
C LEU A 349 36.38 -54.80 -25.34
N LEU A 350 35.21 -54.27 -24.98
CA LEU A 350 34.50 -54.48 -23.71
C LEU A 350 35.29 -54.48 -22.38
N SER A 351 34.82 -53.59 -21.49
CA SER A 351 34.37 -53.89 -20.11
C SER A 351 35.12 -53.28 -18.92
N ILE A 352 34.36 -52.42 -18.22
CA ILE A 352 33.98 -52.57 -16.79
C ILE A 352 34.78 -51.80 -15.70
N LYS A 353 34.01 -50.90 -15.07
CA LYS A 353 33.86 -50.57 -13.61
C LYS A 353 34.62 -49.40 -12.96
N LYS A 354 33.76 -48.46 -12.55
CA LYS A 354 33.56 -47.87 -11.21
C LYS A 354 34.19 -46.51 -10.89
N CYS A 355 33.28 -45.53 -10.78
CA CYS A 355 33.32 -44.43 -9.81
C CYS A 355 32.99 -44.94 -8.40
N PRO A 356 33.62 -44.40 -7.35
CA PRO A 356 33.08 -44.42 -5.99
C PRO A 356 32.82 -43.00 -5.46
N THR A 357 31.53 -42.72 -5.14
CA THR A 357 31.05 -41.74 -4.14
C THR A 357 30.96 -40.28 -4.64
N CYS A 358 29.82 -39.57 -4.71
CA CYS A 358 28.45 -39.77 -4.22
C CYS A 358 27.44 -38.80 -4.89
N LYS A 359 26.22 -39.33 -5.16
CA LYS A 359 24.84 -38.82 -4.90
C LYS A 359 24.46 -37.42 -5.41
N SER A 360 23.35 -37.18 -6.12
CA SER A 360 22.00 -37.80 -6.11
C SER A 360 21.28 -37.44 -7.43
N ASP A 361 20.83 -38.41 -8.24
CA ASP A 361 19.53 -39.11 -8.26
C ASP A 361 18.45 -38.32 -9.04
N PHE A 362 18.26 -38.65 -10.33
CA PHE A 362 17.20 -39.49 -10.94
C PHE A 362 15.93 -38.69 -11.25
N GLY A 363 15.38 -38.67 -12.48
CA GLY A 363 15.77 -39.36 -13.70
C GLY A 363 14.80 -38.98 -14.83
N ASP A 364 15.30 -38.97 -16.05
CA ASP A 364 14.49 -38.91 -17.27
C ASP A 364 14.73 -40.21 -18.04
N ASP A 365 13.70 -41.03 -18.12
CA ASP A 365 13.42 -41.86 -19.28
C ASP A 365 11.93 -42.21 -19.24
N ILE A 366 11.21 -41.82 -20.28
CA ILE A 366 10.33 -42.69 -21.07
C ILE A 366 9.63 -41.81 -22.11
N PHE A 367 10.00 -42.05 -23.36
CA PHE A 367 9.15 -41.77 -24.51
C PHE A 367 7.85 -42.56 -24.36
N ASN A 368 6.71 -41.89 -24.33
CA ASN A 368 5.46 -42.45 -24.84
C ASN A 368 4.64 -41.36 -25.52
N HIS A 369 4.52 -41.51 -26.83
CA HIS A 369 3.50 -40.86 -27.64
C HIS A 369 2.12 -41.28 -27.12
N THR A 370 1.31 -40.31 -26.71
CA THR A 370 -0.15 -40.44 -26.81
C THR A 370 -0.72 -39.08 -27.20
N LEU A 371 -1.09 -39.03 -28.48
CA LEU A 371 -2.23 -38.32 -29.03
C LEU A 371 -3.16 -37.70 -27.97
N GLU A 372 -3.27 -36.37 -27.93
CA GLU A 372 -4.54 -35.65 -28.14
C GLU A 372 -4.31 -34.13 -28.08
N GLN A 373 -5.11 -33.43 -28.87
CA GLN A 373 -5.14 -31.98 -28.98
C GLN A 373 -5.25 -31.32 -27.61
N ASP A 374 -4.36 -30.40 -27.28
CA ASP A 374 -4.83 -29.20 -26.63
C ASP A 374 -4.03 -27.97 -27.06
N VAL A 375 -4.77 -27.09 -27.70
CA VAL A 375 -4.35 -25.76 -28.12
C VAL A 375 -3.90 -25.03 -26.87
N GLN A 376 -2.64 -24.56 -26.83
CA GLN A 376 -2.18 -23.55 -25.88
C GLN A 376 -3.05 -22.29 -26.08
N SER A 377 -4.20 -22.30 -25.41
CA SER A 377 -5.05 -21.16 -25.23
C SER A 377 -4.32 -20.27 -24.24
N PRO A 378 -4.09 -18.98 -24.52
CA PRO A 378 -3.59 -18.08 -23.49
C PRO A 378 -4.58 -18.13 -22.32
N SER A 379 -4.08 -18.26 -21.09
CA SER A 379 -4.88 -18.18 -19.87
C SER A 379 -4.43 -16.97 -19.05
N LEU A 380 -5.38 -16.31 -18.39
CA LEU A 380 -5.17 -15.15 -17.55
C LEU A 380 -5.30 -15.60 -16.08
N ASN A 381 -4.30 -15.26 -15.27
CA ASN A 381 -4.27 -15.61 -13.86
C ASN A 381 -4.50 -14.38 -12.99
N CYS A 382 -5.37 -14.51 -12.00
CA CYS A 382 -5.63 -13.44 -11.05
C CYS A 382 -4.46 -13.35 -10.04
N PRO A 383 -3.75 -12.22 -9.96
CA PRO A 383 -2.56 -12.09 -9.11
C PRO A 383 -2.89 -12.00 -7.60
N ILE A 384 -4.17 -11.98 -7.23
CA ILE A 384 -4.62 -11.82 -5.84
C ILE A 384 -5.07 -13.15 -5.24
N CYS A 385 -5.62 -14.07 -6.05
CA CYS A 385 -6.12 -15.37 -5.56
C CYS A 385 -5.75 -16.57 -6.44
N ASP A 386 -4.85 -16.39 -7.42
CA ASP A 386 -4.32 -17.43 -8.32
C ASP A 386 -5.40 -18.26 -9.06
N LYS A 387 -6.58 -17.68 -9.28
CA LYS A 387 -7.62 -18.29 -10.12
C LYS A 387 -7.30 -18.12 -11.60
N TYR A 388 -7.50 -19.19 -12.36
CA TYR A 388 -7.20 -19.29 -13.80
C TYR A 388 -8.47 -19.02 -14.62
N PHE A 389 -8.34 -18.17 -15.64
CA PHE A 389 -9.42 -17.82 -16.57
C PHE A 389 -8.97 -18.02 -18.02
N PRO A 390 -9.84 -18.51 -18.93
CA PRO A 390 -9.52 -18.58 -20.35
C PRO A 390 -9.34 -17.18 -20.96
N ALA A 391 -8.35 -16.93 -21.83
CA ALA A 391 -8.14 -15.59 -22.41
C ALA A 391 -9.28 -15.09 -23.33
N LYS A 392 -10.21 -15.97 -23.70
CA LYS A 392 -11.43 -15.57 -24.43
C LYS A 392 -12.43 -14.83 -23.53
N GLU A 393 -12.28 -14.91 -22.21
CA GLU A 393 -13.21 -14.37 -21.22
C GLU A 393 -12.57 -13.22 -20.41
N LYS A 394 -11.91 -12.29 -21.12
CA LYS A 394 -11.20 -11.14 -20.52
C LYS A 394 -12.09 -10.29 -19.62
N GLN A 395 -13.37 -10.11 -19.98
CA GLN A 395 -14.31 -9.33 -19.18
C GLN A 395 -14.59 -9.95 -17.81
N ILE A 396 -14.71 -11.29 -17.75
CA ILE A 396 -14.97 -12.02 -16.50
C ILE A 396 -13.74 -11.95 -15.58
N PHE A 397 -12.55 -12.02 -16.19
CA PHE A 397 -11.29 -11.82 -15.48
C PHE A 397 -11.19 -10.40 -14.88
N GLU A 398 -11.50 -9.36 -15.66
CA GLU A 398 -11.42 -7.97 -15.18
C GLU A 398 -12.45 -7.68 -14.08
N ASP A 399 -13.70 -8.14 -14.23
CA ASP A 399 -14.73 -8.02 -13.18
C ASP A 399 -14.31 -8.76 -11.90
N HIS A 400 -13.70 -9.94 -12.03
CA HIS A 400 -13.19 -10.71 -10.90
C HIS A 400 -12.05 -10.00 -10.16
N VAL A 401 -11.11 -9.39 -10.90
CA VAL A 401 -10.03 -8.59 -10.30
C VAL A 401 -10.61 -7.33 -9.64
N PHE A 402 -11.64 -6.71 -10.23
CA PHE A 402 -12.30 -5.54 -9.66
C PHE A 402 -13.03 -5.83 -8.34
N CYS A 403 -13.57 -7.04 -8.16
CA CYS A 403 -14.16 -7.46 -6.88
C CYS A 403 -13.15 -7.56 -5.72
N HIS A 404 -11.84 -7.61 -5.99
CA HIS A 404 -10.83 -7.55 -4.94
C HIS A 404 -10.48 -6.12 -4.50
N THR A 405 -10.89 -5.13 -5.29
CA THR A 405 -10.66 -3.69 -5.02
C THR A 405 -11.87 -2.97 -4.39
N LEU A 406 -13.01 -3.65 -4.28
CA LEU A 406 -14.16 -3.25 -3.48
C LEU A 406 -14.08 -3.92 -2.11
#